data_AF-A0A7Y5NWT9-F1
#
_entry.id   AF-A0A7Y5NWT9-F1
#
_cell.length_a   1.000
_cell.length_b   1.000
_cell.length_c   1.000
_cell.angle_alpha   90.00
_cell.angle_beta   90.00
_cell.angle_gamma   90.00
#
_symmetry.space_group_name_H-M   'P 1'
#
loop_
_entity.id
_entity.type
_entity.pdbx_description
1 polymer ?
#
loop_
_entity_poly.entity_id
_entity_poly.type
_entity_poly.pdbx_seq_one_letter_code
_entity_poly.pdbx_strand_id
1 'polypeptide(L)'
;MSRPGPASRGAHRQRVARAIAVAAVVAALAAVACSDAKRDPTQSSQAPPWSSAEEKVAPRPGMVWIPKGTLLAGTPKDRVPRVPDAELAGDEIALEGFYIDVYPHPNEPGAIPTTNVTRDVARELCERDQKRLCTELEIERACKGADNFAYPYGSEYRFDVCGTGKGGDSLTPNGFHAGCASAFGVHDTHGTVWFWTSSDYARGTEGLAVVKGGNSQHGELVGRCAHVRPQKPETPAPNIGVRCCAGPENSAKVVLDVARGTPLQYRRDDTETAARFEQSIHALTELAEGKSLGAEGEATHPASKETAALPKEFHVERVWLWHPLGNEELYVAGGCAQASYHKQCGAFVGRDVGGSMRLLVFVSSDRWQPTLGEGEEGRVVHVMGGDDYGAFRKPVAWEWGKVTIFGKERKKGRRWVVP
;
A
#
# COMPACT_ATOMS: atom_id res chain seq x y z
N MET A 1 -34.59 -71.70 -9.56
CA MET A 1 -33.24 -72.23 -9.25
C MET A 1 -32.42 -71.09 -8.69
N SER A 2 -31.73 -71.09 -7.56
CA SER A 2 -31.69 -71.94 -6.37
C SER A 2 -31.07 -71.06 -5.28
N ARG A 3 -31.48 -71.29 -4.03
CA ARG A 3 -31.09 -70.58 -2.80
C ARG A 3 -29.57 -70.47 -2.56
N PRO A 4 -29.11 -69.50 -1.76
CA PRO A 4 -27.77 -69.51 -1.17
C PRO A 4 -27.76 -70.26 0.18
N GLY A 5 -26.61 -70.85 0.51
CA GLY A 5 -26.23 -71.32 1.85
C GLY A 5 -24.92 -72.14 1.80
N PRO A 6 -24.28 -72.48 2.93
CA PRO A 6 -24.23 -71.80 4.23
C PRO A 6 -22.79 -71.63 4.77
N ALA A 7 -22.68 -71.03 5.95
CA ALA A 7 -21.47 -70.77 6.72
C ALA A 7 -20.79 -72.02 7.32
N SER A 8 -19.47 -71.94 7.58
CA SER A 8 -18.74 -72.68 8.63
C SER A 8 -17.54 -71.80 9.07
N ARG A 9 -17.35 -71.35 10.31
CA ARG A 9 -17.09 -72.02 11.60
C ARG A 9 -15.93 -73.04 11.54
N GLY A 10 -14.75 -72.62 12.01
CA GLY A 10 -13.75 -73.58 12.52
C GLY A 10 -12.29 -73.20 12.31
N ALA A 11 -11.71 -72.39 13.19
CA ALA A 11 -10.28 -72.44 13.51
C ALA A 11 -10.04 -71.87 14.92
N HIS A 12 -10.71 -72.50 15.89
CA HIS A 12 -10.36 -72.41 17.30
C HIS A 12 -9.44 -73.61 17.59
N ARG A 13 -8.37 -73.39 18.36
CA ARG A 13 -7.34 -74.36 18.80
C ARG A 13 -6.11 -74.48 17.91
N GLN A 14 -5.24 -73.48 18.02
CA GLN A 14 -3.76 -73.59 18.04
C GLN A 14 -3.30 -72.13 18.16
N ARG A 15 -3.17 -71.54 19.35
CA ARG A 15 -1.98 -71.69 20.19
C ARG A 15 -2.28 -71.07 21.56
N VAL A 16 -2.91 -71.87 22.42
CA VAL A 16 -2.83 -71.70 23.88
C VAL A 16 -1.41 -72.10 24.28
N ALA A 17 -0.46 -71.16 24.19
CA ALA A 17 0.92 -71.33 24.71
C ALA A 17 1.74 -70.03 24.77
N ARG A 18 1.11 -68.84 24.82
CA ARG A 18 1.81 -67.55 25.07
C ARG A 18 0.99 -66.61 25.97
N ALA A 19 0.23 -67.18 26.90
CA ALA A 19 -0.62 -66.45 27.85
C ALA A 19 0.01 -66.31 29.26
N ILE A 20 1.29 -66.62 29.45
CA ILE A 20 1.96 -66.55 30.76
C ILE A 20 3.37 -65.97 30.54
N ALA A 21 3.47 -64.65 30.31
CA ALA A 21 4.74 -63.91 30.38
C ALA A 21 4.62 -62.36 30.27
N VAL A 22 3.43 -61.77 30.11
CA VAL A 22 3.29 -60.30 29.96
C VAL A 22 2.34 -59.66 31.00
N ALA A 23 1.70 -60.45 31.86
CA ALA A 23 0.81 -59.96 32.92
C ALA A 23 1.52 -59.57 34.25
N ALA A 24 2.85 -59.41 34.24
CA ALA A 24 3.64 -59.09 35.44
C ALA A 24 4.42 -57.77 35.38
N VAL A 25 4.15 -56.89 34.40
CA VAL A 25 4.86 -55.59 34.26
C VAL A 25 3.93 -54.36 34.25
N VAL A 26 2.59 -54.52 34.23
CA VAL A 26 1.65 -53.38 34.28
C VAL A 26 1.02 -53.16 35.66
N ALA A 27 1.32 -54.01 36.65
CA ALA A 27 0.80 -53.90 38.02
C ALA A 27 1.78 -53.25 39.02
N ALA A 28 2.74 -52.44 38.56
CA ALA A 28 3.75 -51.79 39.42
C ALA A 28 3.83 -50.25 39.29
N LEU A 29 2.89 -49.59 38.59
CA LEU A 29 2.82 -48.11 38.51
C LEU A 29 1.41 -47.54 38.75
N ALA A 30 0.53 -48.30 39.38
CA ALA A 30 -0.82 -47.86 39.79
C ALA A 30 -1.00 -47.89 41.32
N ALA A 31 0.05 -47.55 42.07
CA ALA A 31 0.03 -47.50 43.54
C ALA A 31 0.73 -46.24 44.12
N VAL A 32 0.74 -45.13 43.37
CA VAL A 32 1.11 -43.80 43.88
C VAL A 32 0.10 -42.77 43.39
N ALA A 33 -1.17 -42.97 43.76
CA ALA A 33 -2.23 -41.99 43.51
C ALA A 33 -3.35 -42.19 44.53
N CYS A 34 -3.04 -41.97 45.81
CA CYS A 34 -4.00 -41.67 46.88
C CYS A 34 -3.20 -41.35 48.15
N SER A 35 -2.69 -40.15 48.24
CA SER A 35 -2.29 -39.55 49.51
C SER A 35 -2.93 -38.17 49.60
N ASP A 36 -3.96 -38.08 50.44
CA ASP A 36 -4.62 -36.85 50.85
C ASP A 36 -3.59 -35.89 51.46
N ALA A 37 -3.05 -35.00 50.64
CA ALA A 37 -2.32 -33.83 51.10
C ALA A 37 -3.30 -32.66 51.17
N LYS A 38 -3.66 -32.30 52.40
CA LYS A 38 -4.39 -31.06 52.73
C LYS A 38 -3.74 -29.88 52.00
N ARG A 39 -4.47 -29.28 51.04
CA ARG A 39 -4.06 -28.03 50.40
C ARG A 39 -4.27 -26.87 51.38
N ASP A 40 -3.18 -26.18 51.65
CA ASP A 40 -3.11 -24.94 52.42
C ASP A 40 -3.87 -23.82 51.66
N PRO A 41 -4.78 -23.02 52.28
CA PRO A 41 -5.61 -22.06 51.55
C PRO A 41 -4.88 -20.79 51.07
N THR A 42 -3.57 -20.69 51.25
CA THR A 42 -2.79 -19.44 51.04
C THR A 42 -1.88 -19.46 49.82
N GLN A 43 -2.01 -20.43 48.90
CA GLN A 43 -1.34 -20.34 47.60
C GLN A 43 -2.16 -19.51 46.62
N SER A 44 -1.87 -18.21 46.64
CA SER A 44 -2.15 -17.23 45.60
C SER A 44 -1.95 -17.82 44.20
N SER A 45 -3.05 -17.96 43.44
CA SER A 45 -3.01 -18.26 42.02
C SER A 45 -2.55 -17.01 41.27
N GLN A 46 -1.24 -16.88 41.05
CA GLN A 46 -0.77 -15.93 40.04
C GLN A 46 -1.12 -16.48 38.66
N ALA A 47 -1.86 -15.68 37.90
CA ALA A 47 -2.19 -15.98 36.51
C ALA A 47 -0.90 -16.07 35.67
N PRO A 48 -0.87 -16.93 34.63
CA PRO A 48 0.32 -17.13 33.80
C PRO A 48 0.73 -15.85 33.05
N PRO A 49 2.01 -15.72 32.64
CA PRO A 49 2.61 -14.48 32.13
C PRO A 49 2.02 -13.94 30.81
N TRP A 50 1.08 -14.65 30.20
CA TRP A 50 0.34 -14.23 29.01
C TRP A 50 -1.07 -13.70 29.33
N SER A 51 -1.47 -13.62 30.60
CA SER A 51 -2.64 -12.82 30.98
C SER A 51 -2.22 -11.34 31.00
N SER A 52 -2.07 -10.73 29.83
CA SER A 52 -2.20 -9.28 29.73
C SER A 52 -3.62 -8.98 30.19
N ALA A 53 -3.76 -8.47 31.42
CA ALA A 53 -5.01 -7.90 31.87
C ALA A 53 -5.41 -6.88 30.79
N GLU A 54 -6.43 -7.19 30.00
CA GLU A 54 -7.06 -6.19 29.15
C GLU A 54 -7.35 -5.01 30.04
N GLU A 55 -6.72 -3.88 29.72
CA GLU A 55 -6.96 -2.64 30.43
C GLU A 55 -8.47 -2.43 30.45
N LYS A 56 -9.08 -2.32 31.63
CA LYS A 56 -10.52 -2.12 31.75
C LYS A 56 -10.83 -0.71 31.28
N VAL A 57 -11.07 -0.58 29.99
CA VAL A 57 -11.31 0.70 29.35
C VAL A 57 -12.80 1.02 29.43
N ALA A 58 -13.13 2.20 29.98
CA ALA A 58 -14.51 2.61 30.18
C ALA A 58 -15.20 2.88 28.83
N PRO A 59 -16.29 2.18 28.46
CA PRO A 59 -16.92 2.41 27.17
C PRO A 59 -17.42 3.84 27.03
N ARG A 60 -17.19 4.45 25.86
CA ARG A 60 -17.73 5.76 25.48
C ARG A 60 -18.77 5.56 24.38
N PRO A 61 -20.06 5.90 24.59
CA PRO A 61 -21.10 5.71 23.59
C PRO A 61 -20.73 6.32 22.23
N GLY A 62 -20.91 5.54 21.17
CA GLY A 62 -20.58 5.96 19.80
C GLY A 62 -19.09 6.01 19.46
N MET A 63 -18.19 5.65 20.36
CA MET A 63 -16.75 5.65 20.10
C MET A 63 -16.15 4.25 20.21
N VAL A 64 -15.13 4.02 19.40
CA VAL A 64 -14.28 2.82 19.41
C VAL A 64 -13.04 3.11 20.25
N TRP A 65 -12.69 2.18 21.14
CA TRP A 65 -11.37 2.19 21.79
C TRP A 65 -10.32 1.59 20.85
N ILE A 66 -9.29 2.37 20.54
CA ILE A 66 -8.11 1.93 19.81
C ILE A 66 -7.04 1.59 20.86
N PRO A 67 -6.62 0.31 20.98
CA PRO A 67 -5.60 -0.07 21.95
C PRO A 67 -4.23 0.49 21.55
N LYS A 68 -3.40 0.74 22.56
CA LYS A 68 -1.98 1.07 22.35
C LYS A 68 -1.31 0.03 21.44
N GLY A 69 -0.36 0.48 20.63
CA GLY A 69 0.37 -0.42 19.75
C GLY A 69 1.18 0.31 18.68
N THR A 70 1.86 -0.47 17.86
CA THR A 70 2.72 0.05 16.79
C THR A 70 1.92 0.25 15.51
N LEU A 71 1.95 1.49 15.02
CA LEU A 71 1.54 1.87 13.68
C LEU A 71 2.76 1.79 12.75
N LEU A 72 2.64 1.07 11.63
CA LEU A 72 3.54 1.23 10.48
C LEU A 72 3.07 2.44 9.69
N ALA A 73 3.59 3.63 10.00
CA ALA A 73 3.09 4.89 9.47
C ALA A 73 3.54 5.13 8.02
N GLY A 74 2.62 5.61 7.18
CA GLY A 74 2.85 5.79 5.75
C GLY A 74 2.77 4.49 4.95
N THR A 75 3.46 4.44 3.81
CA THR A 75 3.49 3.27 2.93
C THR A 75 4.94 2.80 2.76
N PRO A 76 5.25 1.52 3.00
CA PRO A 76 6.57 0.95 2.76
C PRO A 76 7.09 1.23 1.34
N LYS A 77 8.41 1.45 1.19
CA LYS A 77 9.04 1.87 -0.10
C LYS A 77 8.88 0.85 -1.23
N ASP A 78 8.68 -0.41 -0.88
CA ASP A 78 8.47 -1.54 -1.78
C ASP A 78 7.00 -1.72 -2.19
N ARG A 79 6.06 -1.05 -1.51
CA ARG A 79 4.63 -1.10 -1.83
C ARG A 79 4.21 0.06 -2.72
N VAL A 80 3.32 -0.25 -3.66
CA VAL A 80 2.68 0.70 -4.57
C VAL A 80 1.15 0.51 -4.55
N PRO A 81 0.35 1.56 -4.76
CA PRO A 81 0.76 2.93 -5.03
C PRO A 81 1.27 3.68 -3.79
N ARG A 82 2.17 4.65 -3.97
CA ARG A 82 2.80 5.44 -2.90
C ARG A 82 3.01 6.91 -3.31
N VAL A 83 2.95 7.81 -2.33
CA VAL A 83 3.26 9.24 -2.48
C VAL A 83 4.46 9.62 -1.58
N PRO A 84 5.71 9.55 -2.08
CA PRO A 84 6.93 9.68 -1.27
C PRO A 84 7.15 11.03 -0.57
N ASP A 85 6.57 12.10 -1.09
CA ASP A 85 6.64 13.45 -0.52
C ASP A 85 5.46 13.77 0.42
N ALA A 86 4.51 12.84 0.56
CA ALA A 86 3.35 12.99 1.44
C ALA A 86 3.25 11.91 2.53
N GLU A 87 3.93 10.79 2.37
CA GLU A 87 3.78 9.64 3.25
C GLU A 87 5.12 9.14 3.79
N LEU A 88 5.15 8.78 5.08
CA LEU A 88 6.28 8.07 5.69
C LEU A 88 6.55 6.73 4.99
N ALA A 89 7.71 6.14 5.26
CA ALA A 89 8.21 4.98 4.53
C ALA A 89 7.84 3.64 5.20
N GLY A 90 6.75 3.61 5.99
CA GLY A 90 6.40 2.46 6.84
C GLY A 90 7.03 2.55 8.23
N ASP A 91 7.32 3.75 8.72
CA ASP A 91 8.03 4.01 9.97
C ASP A 91 7.25 3.45 11.17
N GLU A 92 7.94 2.73 12.06
CA GLU A 92 7.33 2.16 13.27
C GLU A 92 7.11 3.26 14.32
N ILE A 93 5.84 3.60 14.57
CA ILE A 93 5.45 4.60 15.57
C ILE A 93 4.59 3.93 16.63
N ALA A 94 5.06 3.95 17.88
CA ALA A 94 4.26 3.55 19.02
C ALA A 94 3.21 4.64 19.34
N LEU A 95 1.95 4.24 19.44
CA LEU A 95 0.84 5.09 19.86
C LEU A 95 0.23 4.56 21.15
N GLU A 96 -0.14 5.47 22.04
CA GLU A 96 -0.96 5.19 23.22
C GLU A 96 -2.42 4.97 22.82
N GLY A 97 -3.17 4.34 23.73
CA GLY A 97 -4.60 4.06 23.49
C GLY A 97 -5.46 5.33 23.49
N PHE A 98 -6.45 5.40 22.61
CA PHE A 98 -7.35 6.54 22.46
C PHE A 98 -8.74 6.10 21.97
N TYR A 99 -9.73 6.99 22.07
CA TYR A 99 -11.03 6.76 21.47
C TYR A 99 -11.17 7.51 20.16
N ILE A 100 -11.91 6.94 19.21
CA ILE A 100 -12.30 7.60 17.97
C ILE A 100 -13.78 7.34 17.69
N ASP A 101 -14.48 8.31 17.11
CA ASP A 101 -15.86 8.14 16.67
C ASP A 101 -15.99 6.95 15.69
N VAL A 102 -17.08 6.18 15.82
CA VAL A 102 -17.41 5.07 14.91
C VAL A 102 -17.64 5.59 13.50
N TYR A 103 -18.42 6.67 13.36
CA TYR A 103 -18.79 7.30 12.09
C TYR A 103 -18.31 8.77 12.02
N PRO A 104 -18.25 9.38 10.83
CA PRO A 104 -18.08 10.83 10.68
C PRO A 104 -19.12 11.61 11.50
N HIS A 105 -18.77 12.80 12.01
CA HIS A 105 -19.71 13.69 12.70
C HIS A 105 -21.00 13.85 11.87
N PRO A 106 -22.20 13.68 12.44
CA PRO A 106 -22.54 13.69 13.88
C PRO A 106 -22.34 12.35 14.63
N ASN A 107 -21.61 11.40 14.04
CA ASN A 107 -21.33 10.08 14.61
C ASN A 107 -22.59 9.22 14.80
N GLU A 108 -23.52 9.35 13.85
CA GLU A 108 -24.79 8.62 13.82
C GLU A 108 -24.90 7.81 12.52
N PRO A 109 -25.33 6.54 12.55
CA PRO A 109 -25.55 5.75 11.34
C PRO A 109 -26.70 6.34 10.52
N GLY A 110 -26.54 6.40 9.20
CA GLY A 110 -27.53 6.97 8.27
C GLY A 110 -27.59 8.49 8.24
N ALA A 111 -26.91 9.21 9.14
CA ALA A 111 -26.78 10.65 9.07
C ALA A 111 -25.87 11.07 7.90
N ILE A 112 -26.13 12.23 7.31
CA ILE A 112 -25.19 12.83 6.35
C ILE A 112 -24.02 13.43 7.13
N PRO A 113 -22.76 13.12 6.77
CA PRO A 113 -21.60 13.74 7.38
C PRO A 113 -21.67 15.27 7.36
N THR A 114 -21.31 15.90 8.47
CA THR A 114 -21.14 17.36 8.51
C THR A 114 -19.86 17.74 7.76
N THR A 115 -20.02 18.54 6.71
CA THR A 115 -18.92 19.02 5.85
C THR A 115 -19.01 20.53 5.64
N ASN A 116 -18.16 21.06 4.76
CA ASN A 116 -18.10 22.48 4.42
C ASN A 116 -17.77 23.37 5.62
N VAL A 117 -16.86 22.89 6.46
CA VAL A 117 -16.35 23.56 7.65
C VAL A 117 -14.86 23.83 7.55
N THR A 118 -14.37 24.86 8.24
CA THR A 118 -12.92 25.10 8.41
C THR A 118 -12.35 24.14 9.45
N ARG A 119 -11.01 24.07 9.57
CA ARG A 119 -10.35 23.25 10.59
C ARG A 119 -10.72 23.69 12.02
N ASP A 120 -10.87 24.98 12.25
CA ASP A 120 -11.22 25.51 13.57
C ASP A 120 -12.68 25.21 13.92
N VAL A 121 -13.62 25.33 12.98
CA VAL A 121 -15.01 24.90 13.19
C VAL A 121 -15.08 23.38 13.43
N ALA A 122 -14.28 22.58 12.71
CA ALA A 122 -14.19 21.15 12.97
C ALA A 122 -13.71 20.82 14.39
N ARG A 123 -12.75 21.61 14.92
CA ARG A 123 -12.28 21.48 16.30
C ARG A 123 -13.37 21.83 17.30
N GLU A 124 -14.05 22.96 17.11
CA GLU A 124 -15.16 23.42 17.97
C GLU A 124 -16.31 22.38 18.04
N LEU A 125 -16.63 21.73 16.91
CA LEU A 125 -17.63 20.66 16.87
C LEU A 125 -17.24 19.48 17.77
N CYS A 126 -15.96 19.08 17.75
CA CYS A 126 -15.48 18.02 18.65
C CYS A 126 -15.45 18.46 20.11
N GLU A 127 -15.02 19.70 20.39
CA GLU A 127 -14.93 20.22 21.75
C GLU A 127 -16.30 20.36 22.43
N ARG A 128 -17.33 20.74 21.67
CA ARG A 128 -18.73 20.78 22.14
C ARG A 128 -19.19 19.42 22.67
N ASP A 129 -18.72 18.33 22.08
CA ASP A 129 -19.05 16.97 22.46
C ASP A 129 -18.05 16.39 23.48
N GLN A 130 -17.21 17.24 24.10
CA GLN A 130 -16.15 16.86 25.04
C GLN A 130 -15.12 15.88 24.45
N LYS A 131 -14.83 16.08 23.16
CA LYS A 131 -13.82 15.36 22.36
C LYS A 131 -12.78 16.36 21.85
N ARG A 132 -11.89 15.91 20.97
CA ARG A 132 -10.91 16.71 20.24
C ARG A 132 -10.84 16.25 18.80
N LEU A 133 -10.20 17.05 17.95
CA LEU A 133 -9.87 16.60 16.60
C LEU A 133 -8.78 15.51 16.69
N CYS A 134 -8.88 14.47 15.85
CA CYS A 134 -7.89 13.42 15.78
C CYS A 134 -6.58 13.92 15.14
N THR A 135 -5.44 13.36 15.53
CA THR A 135 -4.19 13.55 14.77
C THR A 135 -4.22 12.73 13.49
N GLU A 136 -3.33 13.05 12.54
CA GLU A 136 -3.22 12.25 11.33
C GLU A 136 -2.81 10.80 11.60
N LEU A 137 -1.94 10.55 12.58
CA LEU A 137 -1.47 9.20 12.91
C LEU A 137 -2.54 8.38 13.66
N GLU A 138 -3.38 9.04 14.46
CA GLU A 138 -4.52 8.39 15.10
C GLU A 138 -5.55 7.89 14.09
N ILE A 139 -5.91 8.72 13.09
CA ILE A 139 -6.81 8.29 12.01
C ILE A 139 -6.21 7.14 11.21
N GLU A 140 -4.92 7.22 10.91
CA GLU A 140 -4.24 6.16 10.16
C GLU A 140 -4.21 4.84 10.93
N ARG A 141 -3.86 4.87 12.22
CA ARG A 141 -3.92 3.69 13.08
C ARG A 141 -5.32 3.10 13.18
N ALA A 142 -6.32 3.95 13.36
CA ALA A 142 -7.72 3.54 13.41
C ALA A 142 -8.18 2.90 12.09
N CYS A 143 -7.69 3.40 10.96
CA CYS A 143 -7.97 2.85 9.63
C CYS A 143 -7.25 1.51 9.40
N LYS A 144 -5.93 1.45 9.62
CA LYS A 144 -5.11 0.27 9.28
C LYS A 144 -5.43 -0.97 10.11
N GLY A 145 -6.09 -0.82 11.25
CA GLY A 145 -6.37 -1.93 12.16
C GLY A 145 -5.10 -2.47 12.82
N ALA A 146 -5.25 -3.54 13.62
CA ALA A 146 -4.16 -4.17 14.35
C ALA A 146 -3.03 -4.65 13.43
N ASP A 147 -3.39 -5.16 12.25
CA ASP A 147 -2.50 -5.80 11.28
C ASP A 147 -1.78 -4.81 10.33
N ASN A 148 -1.95 -3.50 10.51
CA ASN A 148 -1.31 -2.47 9.69
C ASN A 148 -1.64 -2.59 8.18
N PHE A 149 -2.89 -2.90 7.85
CA PHE A 149 -3.34 -3.04 6.47
C PHE A 149 -3.24 -1.73 5.66
N ALA A 150 -3.16 -1.85 4.34
CA ALA A 150 -3.10 -0.67 3.45
C ALA A 150 -4.46 0.04 3.36
N TYR A 151 -5.56 -0.72 3.39
CA TYR A 151 -6.94 -0.27 3.37
C TYR A 151 -7.65 -0.70 4.66
N PRO A 152 -8.78 -0.07 5.04
CA PRO A 152 -9.47 -0.44 6.28
C PRO A 152 -9.88 -1.91 6.32
N TYR A 153 -10.20 -2.48 5.16
CA TYR A 153 -10.70 -3.84 5.01
C TYR A 153 -9.63 -4.87 4.60
N GLY A 154 -8.35 -4.50 4.52
CA GLY A 154 -7.28 -5.42 4.14
C GLY A 154 -6.13 -4.80 3.33
N SER A 155 -5.20 -5.64 2.89
CA SER A 155 -4.02 -5.20 2.12
C SER A 155 -4.32 -4.90 0.65
N GLU A 156 -5.32 -5.55 0.06
CA GLU A 156 -5.64 -5.43 -1.36
C GLU A 156 -6.75 -4.43 -1.62
N TYR A 157 -6.63 -3.67 -2.70
CA TYR A 157 -7.62 -2.66 -3.06
C TYR A 157 -8.94 -3.28 -3.52
N ARG A 158 -10.05 -2.77 -3.00
CA ARG A 158 -11.41 -3.14 -3.43
C ARG A 158 -12.30 -1.91 -3.55
N PHE A 159 -12.59 -1.51 -4.79
CA PHE A 159 -13.34 -0.29 -5.08
C PHE A 159 -14.77 -0.29 -4.50
N ASP A 160 -15.38 -1.47 -4.36
CA ASP A 160 -16.77 -1.66 -3.93
C ASP A 160 -16.96 -1.50 -2.41
N VAL A 161 -15.92 -1.77 -1.61
CA VAL A 161 -16.04 -1.89 -0.16
C VAL A 161 -16.28 -0.55 0.52
N CYS A 162 -15.53 0.49 0.14
CA CYS A 162 -15.72 1.87 0.60
C CYS A 162 -16.29 2.79 -0.48
N GLY A 163 -16.62 2.28 -1.68
CA GLY A 163 -17.11 3.11 -2.77
C GLY A 163 -16.06 4.09 -3.34
N THR A 164 -14.77 3.79 -3.17
CA THR A 164 -13.67 4.61 -3.69
C THR A 164 -13.49 4.43 -5.20
N GLY A 165 -12.79 5.36 -5.87
CA GLY A 165 -12.57 5.29 -7.33
C GLY A 165 -13.63 6.04 -8.14
N LYS A 166 -14.41 6.89 -7.48
CA LYS A 166 -15.42 7.75 -8.12
C LYS A 166 -15.00 9.21 -7.94
N GLY A 167 -15.12 9.98 -9.02
CA GLY A 167 -14.97 11.43 -8.94
C GLY A 167 -16.26 12.09 -8.44
N GLY A 168 -16.13 13.21 -7.73
CA GLY A 168 -17.24 14.07 -7.32
C GLY A 168 -17.39 14.24 -5.81
N ASP A 169 -18.16 15.25 -5.41
CA ASP A 169 -18.38 15.64 -4.01
C ASP A 169 -19.68 15.05 -3.44
N SER A 170 -20.14 13.92 -3.96
CA SER A 170 -21.38 13.29 -3.52
C SER A 170 -21.19 12.66 -2.14
N LEU A 171 -21.81 13.27 -1.13
CA LEU A 171 -21.85 12.72 0.22
C LEU A 171 -22.75 11.49 0.28
N THR A 172 -22.28 10.42 0.91
CA THR A 172 -23.11 9.26 1.26
C THR A 172 -23.46 9.29 2.74
N PRO A 173 -24.65 8.81 3.14
CA PRO A 173 -24.97 8.60 4.55
C PRO A 173 -23.92 7.74 5.25
N ASN A 174 -23.68 8.03 6.53
CA ASN A 174 -22.82 7.23 7.40
C ASN A 174 -23.26 5.76 7.40
N GLY A 175 -22.30 4.85 7.26
CA GLY A 175 -22.54 3.41 7.24
C GLY A 175 -23.23 2.90 5.97
N PHE A 176 -23.39 3.73 4.92
CA PHE A 176 -23.93 3.29 3.63
C PHE A 176 -23.13 2.12 3.05
N HIS A 177 -21.80 2.19 3.20
CA HIS A 177 -20.89 1.11 2.86
C HIS A 177 -20.57 0.27 4.09
N ALA A 178 -21.44 -0.71 4.42
CA ALA A 178 -21.30 -1.52 5.63
C ALA A 178 -19.94 -2.25 5.76
N GLY A 179 -19.33 -2.61 4.63
CA GLY A 179 -17.99 -3.24 4.59
C GLY A 179 -16.83 -2.26 4.78
N CYS A 180 -17.06 -0.95 4.71
CA CYS A 180 -16.04 0.07 4.92
C CYS A 180 -15.75 0.26 6.41
N ALA A 181 -15.22 -0.77 7.05
CA ALA A 181 -14.88 -0.79 8.46
C ALA A 181 -13.47 -1.33 8.65
N SER A 182 -12.72 -0.72 9.57
CA SER A 182 -11.45 -1.29 10.00
C SER A 182 -11.64 -2.50 10.93
N ALA A 183 -10.59 -3.27 11.16
CA ALA A 183 -10.62 -4.36 12.15
C ALA A 183 -10.92 -3.88 13.58
N PHE A 184 -10.76 -2.58 13.87
CA PHE A 184 -11.19 -1.98 15.14
C PHE A 184 -12.68 -1.60 15.17
N GLY A 185 -13.39 -1.67 14.04
CA GLY A 185 -14.80 -1.28 13.93
C GLY A 185 -15.02 0.20 13.64
N VAL A 186 -14.01 0.91 13.11
CA VAL A 186 -14.16 2.31 12.68
C VAL A 186 -14.67 2.33 11.24
N HIS A 187 -15.85 2.89 11.04
CA HIS A 187 -16.54 2.92 9.75
C HIS A 187 -16.19 4.17 8.95
N ASP A 188 -16.31 4.11 7.62
CA ASP A 188 -16.20 5.25 6.70
C ASP A 188 -14.90 6.06 6.89
N THR A 189 -13.76 5.38 7.05
CA THR A 189 -12.45 6.06 7.08
C THR A 189 -12.06 6.60 5.71
N HIS A 190 -12.66 6.09 4.64
CA HIS A 190 -12.48 6.51 3.24
C HIS A 190 -13.82 6.48 2.51
N GLY A 191 -13.88 7.06 1.30
CA GLY A 191 -15.00 6.92 0.37
C GLY A 191 -16.03 8.06 0.37
N THR A 192 -16.39 8.59 1.54
CA THR A 192 -17.42 9.65 1.65
C THR A 192 -16.82 11.04 1.79
N VAL A 193 -16.07 11.30 2.86
CA VAL A 193 -15.53 12.62 3.18
C VAL A 193 -14.06 12.57 3.53
N TRP A 194 -13.38 13.68 3.28
CA TRP A 194 -12.11 13.98 3.91
C TRP A 194 -12.36 14.43 5.35
N PHE A 195 -11.46 14.10 6.27
CA PHE A 195 -11.52 14.53 7.66
C PHE A 195 -10.43 15.55 7.93
N TRP A 196 -10.80 16.69 8.52
CA TRP A 196 -9.82 17.54 9.19
C TRP A 196 -9.08 16.77 10.29
N THR A 197 -7.79 17.06 10.43
CA THR A 197 -6.96 16.55 11.54
C THR A 197 -6.36 17.71 12.33
N SER A 198 -5.92 17.46 13.56
CA SER A 198 -5.16 18.44 14.34
C SER A 198 -3.72 18.62 13.84
N SER A 199 -3.27 17.81 12.86
CA SER A 199 -1.91 17.84 12.33
C SER A 199 -1.72 18.91 11.26
N ASP A 200 -0.59 19.62 11.34
CA ASP A 200 -0.10 20.49 10.27
C ASP A 200 0.60 19.66 9.18
N TYR A 201 0.62 20.16 7.95
CA TYR A 201 1.23 19.49 6.80
C TYR A 201 2.75 19.73 6.76
N ALA A 202 3.49 19.16 7.71
CA ALA A 202 4.94 19.37 7.87
C ALA A 202 5.78 18.59 6.83
N ARG A 203 5.61 18.91 5.55
CA ARG A 203 6.18 18.23 4.38
C ARG A 203 6.79 19.23 3.39
N GLY A 204 7.57 20.17 3.93
CA GLY A 204 8.23 21.24 3.16
C GLY A 204 7.28 22.29 2.57
N THR A 205 6.07 22.45 3.12
CA THR A 205 5.14 23.53 2.77
C THR A 205 4.40 23.99 4.02
N GLU A 206 4.58 25.25 4.39
CA GLU A 206 4.00 25.82 5.60
C GLU A 206 2.55 26.31 5.40
N GLY A 207 1.82 26.50 6.50
CA GLY A 207 0.48 27.09 6.50
C GLY A 207 -0.64 26.17 5.99
N LEU A 208 -0.36 24.87 5.83
CA LEU A 208 -1.33 23.86 5.40
C LEU A 208 -1.58 22.86 6.53
N ALA A 209 -2.79 22.31 6.56
CA ALA A 209 -3.21 21.26 7.46
C ALA A 209 -3.41 19.95 6.72
N VAL A 210 -3.32 18.83 7.45
CA VAL A 210 -3.56 17.50 6.89
C VAL A 210 -5.06 17.21 6.91
N VAL A 211 -5.58 16.74 5.78
CA VAL A 211 -6.85 16.01 5.73
C VAL A 211 -6.61 14.55 5.31
N LYS A 212 -7.37 13.62 5.91
CA LYS A 212 -7.28 12.17 5.63
C LYS A 212 -8.61 11.60 5.13
N GLY A 213 -8.58 10.41 4.54
CA GLY A 213 -9.78 9.75 4.03
C GLY A 213 -10.13 10.15 2.60
N GLY A 214 -11.39 10.50 2.37
CA GLY A 214 -11.86 11.04 1.10
C GLY A 214 -11.97 10.02 -0.04
N ASN A 215 -12.19 10.55 -1.24
CA ASN A 215 -12.42 9.78 -2.46
C ASN A 215 -11.92 10.56 -3.68
N SER A 216 -11.64 9.83 -4.76
CA SER A 216 -11.22 10.35 -6.06
C SER A 216 -11.35 9.26 -7.13
N GLN A 217 -11.07 9.61 -8.39
CA GLN A 217 -10.98 8.63 -9.49
C GLN A 217 -9.87 7.60 -9.27
N HIS A 218 -8.77 7.97 -8.60
CA HIS A 218 -7.67 7.08 -8.23
C HIS A 218 -7.93 6.43 -6.86
N GLY A 219 -8.99 5.62 -6.80
CA GLY A 219 -9.46 5.01 -5.56
C GLY A 219 -8.44 4.12 -4.87
N GLU A 220 -7.59 3.45 -5.65
CA GLU A 220 -6.45 2.64 -5.20
C GLU A 220 -5.38 3.48 -4.50
N LEU A 221 -5.24 4.75 -4.87
CA LEU A 221 -4.33 5.65 -4.19
C LEU A 221 -4.97 6.24 -2.94
N VAL A 222 -6.15 6.86 -3.10
CA VAL A 222 -6.75 7.69 -2.05
C VAL A 222 -7.44 6.86 -0.99
N GLY A 223 -7.84 5.63 -1.29
CA GLY A 223 -8.45 4.70 -0.34
C GLY A 223 -7.47 4.11 0.67
N ARG A 224 -6.16 4.33 0.49
CA ARG A 224 -5.14 3.85 1.43
C ARG A 224 -5.17 4.66 2.71
N CYS A 225 -5.08 3.98 3.85
CA CYS A 225 -5.07 4.61 5.17
C CYS A 225 -3.96 5.65 5.38
N ALA A 226 -2.84 5.49 4.67
CA ALA A 226 -1.70 6.40 4.71
C ALA A 226 -1.90 7.68 3.88
N HIS A 227 -2.87 7.70 2.96
CA HIS A 227 -3.04 8.81 2.03
C HIS A 227 -3.45 10.08 2.77
N VAL A 228 -2.85 11.20 2.38
CA VAL A 228 -3.12 12.54 2.91
C VAL A 228 -3.30 13.52 1.77
N ARG A 229 -4.01 14.61 2.06
CA ARG A 229 -4.03 15.78 1.19
C ARG A 229 -3.74 17.04 2.01
N PRO A 230 -2.94 17.98 1.49
CA PRO A 230 -2.80 19.30 2.12
C PRO A 230 -4.05 20.14 1.90
N GLN A 231 -4.46 20.92 2.89
CA GLN A 231 -5.56 21.87 2.78
C GLN A 231 -5.28 23.13 3.59
N LYS A 232 -5.68 24.30 3.06
CA LYS A 232 -5.64 25.57 3.81
C LYS A 232 -6.66 25.53 4.95
N PRO A 233 -6.26 25.67 6.23
CA PRO A 233 -7.15 25.42 7.37
C PRO A 233 -8.39 26.33 7.42
N GLU A 234 -8.32 27.52 6.83
CA GLU A 234 -9.41 28.50 6.76
C GLU A 234 -10.34 28.29 5.56
N THR A 235 -10.02 27.36 4.65
CA THR A 235 -10.79 27.11 3.43
C THR A 235 -11.70 25.88 3.61
N PRO A 236 -13.01 26.07 3.83
CA PRO A 236 -13.95 24.96 3.87
C PRO A 236 -14.10 24.34 2.47
N ALA A 237 -14.57 23.10 2.42
CA ALA A 237 -14.91 22.44 1.16
C ALA A 237 -16.08 21.47 1.36
N PRO A 238 -16.93 21.27 0.33
CA PRO A 238 -18.18 20.51 0.43
C PRO A 238 -17.97 19.04 0.83
N ASN A 239 -16.78 18.50 0.61
CA ASN A 239 -16.41 17.13 0.91
C ASN A 239 -15.39 16.98 2.07
N ILE A 240 -15.08 18.06 2.80
CA ILE A 240 -14.24 17.99 4.00
C ILE A 240 -15.12 18.19 5.24
N GLY A 241 -15.09 17.20 6.12
CA GLY A 241 -15.84 17.13 7.36
C GLY A 241 -14.99 16.80 8.57
N VAL A 242 -15.62 16.15 9.55
CA VAL A 242 -15.09 16.02 10.92
C VAL A 242 -15.20 14.58 11.40
N ARG A 243 -14.17 14.13 12.10
CA ARG A 243 -14.20 12.93 12.95
C ARG A 243 -13.43 13.24 14.22
N CYS A 244 -14.02 12.93 15.37
CA CYS A 244 -13.46 13.29 16.65
C CYS A 244 -12.78 12.11 17.35
N CYS A 245 -11.77 12.44 18.14
CA CYS A 245 -11.06 11.53 19.04
C CYS A 245 -11.23 12.00 20.48
N ALA A 246 -11.02 11.11 21.45
CA ALA A 246 -11.05 11.47 22.87
C ALA A 246 -9.97 10.73 23.66
N GLY A 247 -9.65 11.28 24.83
CA GLY A 247 -8.49 10.87 25.63
C GLY A 247 -7.24 11.69 25.29
N PRO A 248 -6.09 11.34 25.90
CA PRO A 248 -4.81 12.00 25.64
C PRO A 248 -4.48 12.03 24.14
N GLU A 249 -3.93 13.14 23.65
CA GLU A 249 -3.43 13.22 22.28
C GLU A 249 -2.09 12.48 22.14
N ASN A 250 -1.96 11.66 21.11
CA ASN A 250 -0.67 11.10 20.73
C ASN A 250 0.27 12.20 20.22
N SER A 251 1.44 12.34 20.85
CA SER A 251 2.39 13.43 20.57
C SER A 251 3.23 13.22 19.30
N ALA A 252 3.27 12.01 18.75
CA ALA A 252 3.98 11.71 17.50
C ALA A 252 3.44 12.58 16.36
N LYS A 253 4.35 13.14 15.55
CA LYS A 253 4.03 14.00 14.40
C LYS A 253 4.73 13.44 13.15
N VAL A 254 4.11 13.64 12.00
CA VAL A 254 4.76 13.37 10.71
C VAL A 254 5.55 14.61 10.32
N VAL A 255 6.85 14.46 10.19
CA VAL A 255 7.74 15.48 9.63
C VAL A 255 8.51 14.83 8.49
N LEU A 256 8.33 15.34 7.28
CA LEU A 256 9.01 14.85 6.09
C LEU A 256 9.93 15.93 5.52
N ASP A 257 11.22 15.60 5.45
CA ASP A 257 12.17 16.34 4.62
C ASP A 257 11.90 15.99 3.16
N VAL A 258 11.38 16.96 2.41
CA VAL A 258 11.02 16.77 0.99
C VAL A 258 12.15 17.31 0.12
N ALA A 259 13.00 16.41 -0.38
CA ALA A 259 14.01 16.70 -1.37
C ALA A 259 13.36 16.83 -2.76
N ARG A 260 13.47 18.00 -3.38
CA ARG A 260 13.02 18.26 -4.75
C ARG A 260 14.25 18.43 -5.64
N GLY A 261 14.45 17.51 -6.57
CA GLY A 261 15.53 17.59 -7.57
C GLY A 261 15.13 18.38 -8.82
N THR A 262 16.08 18.61 -9.72
CA THR A 262 15.76 19.03 -11.10
C THR A 262 14.95 17.89 -11.74
N PRO A 263 13.78 18.16 -12.36
CA PRO A 263 12.90 17.10 -12.83
C PRO A 263 13.61 16.09 -13.71
N LEU A 264 14.41 16.54 -14.69
CA LEU A 264 15.21 15.66 -15.53
C LEU A 264 16.63 16.21 -15.68
N GLN A 265 17.62 15.42 -15.27
CA GLN A 265 19.03 15.77 -15.36
C GLN A 265 19.78 14.74 -16.20
N TYR A 266 20.41 15.19 -17.30
CA TYR A 266 21.32 14.34 -18.06
C TYR A 266 22.63 14.13 -17.30
N ARG A 267 23.00 12.86 -17.08
CA ARG A 267 24.20 12.44 -16.34
C ARG A 267 25.29 12.08 -17.35
N ARG A 268 26.09 13.08 -17.71
CA ARG A 268 27.20 12.90 -18.67
C ARG A 268 28.22 11.91 -18.11
N ASP A 269 28.64 10.97 -18.95
CA ASP A 269 29.72 10.01 -18.67
C ASP A 269 29.52 9.17 -17.40
N ASP A 270 28.26 8.92 -17.00
CA ASP A 270 27.89 8.08 -15.85
C ASP A 270 27.99 6.58 -16.19
N THR A 271 29.24 6.16 -16.41
CA THR A 271 29.61 4.82 -16.85
C THR A 271 29.28 3.74 -15.82
N GLU A 272 29.33 4.07 -14.54
CA GLU A 272 28.95 3.16 -13.44
C GLU A 272 27.45 2.82 -13.50
N THR A 273 26.59 3.84 -13.63
CA THR A 273 25.15 3.62 -13.74
C THR A 273 24.79 2.91 -15.03
N ALA A 274 25.43 3.27 -16.15
CA ALA A 274 25.26 2.58 -17.42
C ALA A 274 25.57 1.08 -17.30
N ALA A 275 26.70 0.71 -16.70
CA ALA A 275 27.09 -0.68 -16.50
C ALA A 275 26.09 -1.47 -15.63
N ARG A 276 25.53 -0.86 -14.58
CA ARG A 276 24.49 -1.47 -13.73
C ARG A 276 23.19 -1.74 -14.50
N PHE A 277 22.81 -0.84 -15.41
CA PHE A 277 21.69 -1.08 -16.33
C PHE A 277 22.00 -2.23 -17.28
N GLU A 278 23.16 -2.21 -17.95
CA GLU A 278 23.55 -3.26 -18.89
C GLU A 278 23.53 -4.64 -18.25
N GLN A 279 24.11 -4.77 -17.05
CA GLN A 279 24.06 -6.02 -16.27
C GLN A 279 22.62 -6.52 -16.07
N SER A 280 21.70 -5.62 -15.73
CA SER A 280 20.30 -5.96 -15.47
C SER A 280 19.52 -6.25 -16.75
N ILE A 281 19.82 -5.56 -17.85
CA ILE A 281 19.21 -5.74 -19.17
C ILE A 281 19.66 -7.08 -19.77
N HIS A 282 20.94 -7.43 -19.67
CA HIS A 282 21.49 -8.67 -20.21
C HIS A 282 21.00 -9.91 -19.46
N ALA A 283 20.47 -9.74 -18.24
CA ALA A 283 19.84 -10.79 -17.47
C ALA A 283 18.38 -11.07 -17.89
N LEU A 284 17.75 -10.19 -18.69
CA LEU A 284 16.38 -10.40 -19.16
C LEU A 284 16.31 -11.53 -20.19
N THR A 285 15.21 -12.29 -20.15
CA THR A 285 14.91 -13.35 -21.12
C THR A 285 13.95 -12.90 -22.22
N GLU A 286 13.06 -11.95 -21.92
CA GLU A 286 12.08 -11.38 -22.83
C GLU A 286 11.97 -9.87 -22.63
N LEU A 287 11.76 -9.12 -23.71
CA LEU A 287 11.54 -7.69 -23.68
C LEU A 287 10.25 -7.36 -24.43
N ALA A 288 9.31 -6.76 -23.71
CA ALA A 288 8.10 -6.19 -24.27
C ALA A 288 7.97 -4.76 -23.75
N GLU A 289 7.62 -3.84 -24.64
CA GLU A 289 7.36 -2.45 -24.26
C GLU A 289 6.19 -2.39 -23.27
N GLY A 290 6.33 -1.60 -22.20
CA GLY A 290 5.26 -1.39 -21.22
C GLY A 290 5.00 -2.55 -20.25
N LYS A 291 5.63 -3.72 -20.41
CA LYS A 291 5.54 -4.81 -19.43
C LYS A 291 6.37 -4.43 -18.19
N SER A 292 5.80 -4.56 -17.00
CA SER A 292 6.55 -4.41 -15.75
C SER A 292 7.68 -5.45 -15.70
N LEU A 293 8.92 -4.99 -15.47
CA LEU A 293 10.13 -5.82 -15.51
C LEU A 293 10.64 -6.23 -14.11
N GLY A 294 9.90 -5.96 -13.03
CA GLY A 294 10.29 -6.34 -11.67
C GLY A 294 9.21 -6.22 -10.60
N ALA A 295 9.01 -7.34 -9.88
CA ALA A 295 8.12 -7.61 -8.74
C ALA A 295 6.61 -7.74 -9.02
N GLU A 296 6.04 -8.79 -8.42
CA GLU A 296 4.69 -9.34 -8.56
C GLU A 296 3.59 -8.29 -8.34
N GLY A 297 2.73 -8.10 -9.33
CA GLY A 297 1.62 -7.15 -9.25
C GLY A 297 1.01 -6.88 -10.63
N GLU A 298 -0.01 -7.67 -10.97
CA GLU A 298 -1.04 -7.47 -12.00
C GLU A 298 -0.63 -6.75 -13.31
N ALA A 299 -0.45 -7.56 -14.35
CA ALA A 299 -0.39 -7.09 -15.73
C ALA A 299 -1.73 -6.44 -16.13
N THR A 300 -1.83 -5.11 -16.11
CA THR A 300 -3.06 -4.39 -16.50
C THR A 300 -3.13 -4.00 -17.98
N HIS A 301 -2.33 -4.61 -18.87
CA HIS A 301 -2.49 -4.42 -20.32
C HIS A 301 -2.37 -5.73 -21.08
N PRO A 302 -3.25 -5.97 -22.09
CA PRO A 302 -3.11 -7.12 -22.97
C PRO A 302 -1.75 -7.06 -23.64
N ALA A 303 -0.98 -8.15 -23.52
CA ALA A 303 0.31 -8.31 -24.16
C ALA A 303 0.20 -7.94 -25.65
N SER A 304 0.97 -6.95 -26.10
CA SER A 304 1.18 -6.74 -27.52
C SER A 304 1.84 -8.00 -28.10
N LYS A 305 1.42 -8.40 -29.30
CA LYS A 305 1.87 -9.63 -29.99
C LYS A 305 3.34 -9.60 -30.46
N GLU A 306 4.14 -8.67 -29.97
CA GLU A 306 5.53 -8.44 -30.42
C GLU A 306 6.50 -8.68 -29.26
N THR A 307 6.66 -9.93 -28.87
CA THR A 307 7.78 -10.38 -28.04
C THR A 307 9.01 -10.51 -28.93
N ALA A 308 9.95 -9.57 -28.84
CA ALA A 308 11.25 -9.68 -29.48
C ALA A 308 12.23 -10.41 -28.55
N ALA A 309 13.07 -11.29 -29.11
CA ALA A 309 14.20 -11.86 -28.38
C ALA A 309 15.15 -10.73 -27.97
N LEU A 310 15.58 -10.72 -26.70
CA LEU A 310 16.53 -9.70 -26.26
C LEU A 310 17.85 -9.82 -27.00
N PRO A 311 18.43 -8.69 -27.40
CA PRO A 311 19.79 -8.66 -27.89
C PRO A 311 20.72 -8.77 -26.69
N LYS A 312 21.57 -9.81 -26.67
CA LYS A 312 22.62 -10.02 -25.65
C LYS A 312 23.67 -8.88 -25.59
N GLU A 313 23.52 -7.85 -26.42
CA GLU A 313 24.47 -6.76 -26.63
C GLU A 313 23.77 -5.38 -26.59
N PHE A 314 22.75 -5.18 -25.76
CA PHE A 314 22.21 -3.83 -25.54
C PHE A 314 23.28 -2.96 -24.87
N HIS A 315 23.64 -1.86 -25.52
CA HIS A 315 24.62 -0.90 -25.00
C HIS A 315 23.91 0.37 -24.52
N VAL A 316 24.17 0.75 -23.28
CA VAL A 316 23.66 1.99 -22.69
C VAL A 316 24.60 3.12 -23.05
N GLU A 317 24.06 4.12 -23.74
CA GLU A 317 24.84 5.25 -24.26
C GLU A 317 24.56 6.56 -23.49
N ARG A 318 23.40 6.66 -22.84
CA ARG A 318 22.98 7.86 -22.11
C ARG A 318 22.26 7.50 -20.84
N VAL A 319 22.52 8.25 -19.77
CA VAL A 319 21.86 8.11 -18.48
C VAL A 319 21.24 9.45 -18.08
N TRP A 320 20.01 9.40 -17.57
CA TRP A 320 19.34 10.53 -16.94
C TRP A 320 18.92 10.17 -15.53
N LEU A 321 18.97 11.17 -14.66
CA LEU A 321 18.30 11.16 -13.36
C LEU A 321 16.95 11.85 -13.52
N TRP A 322 15.88 11.17 -13.12
CA TRP A 322 14.51 11.65 -13.21
C TRP A 322 13.91 11.75 -11.80
N HIS A 323 13.50 12.97 -11.44
CA HIS A 323 12.83 13.30 -10.18
C HIS A 323 11.37 13.70 -10.48
N PRO A 324 10.45 12.74 -10.64
CA PRO A 324 9.07 13.03 -10.96
C PRO A 324 8.30 13.69 -9.80
N LEU A 325 8.73 13.41 -8.56
CA LEU A 325 8.11 13.85 -7.32
C LEU A 325 9.16 14.15 -6.27
N GLY A 326 8.78 14.87 -5.22
CA GLY A 326 9.66 15.01 -4.05
C GLY A 326 9.95 13.62 -3.45
N ASN A 327 11.19 13.41 -3.01
CA ASN A 327 11.65 12.13 -2.45
C ASN A 327 11.50 10.92 -3.39
N GLU A 328 11.32 11.15 -4.70
CA GLU A 328 11.31 10.11 -5.73
C GLU A 328 12.48 10.31 -6.68
N GLU A 329 13.21 9.22 -6.93
CA GLU A 329 14.40 9.21 -7.77
C GLU A 329 14.38 7.96 -8.65
N LEU A 330 14.46 8.18 -9.95
CA LEU A 330 14.49 7.16 -10.98
C LEU A 330 15.66 7.43 -11.91
N TYR A 331 16.21 6.36 -12.46
CA TYR A 331 17.21 6.45 -13.51
C TYR A 331 16.58 6.05 -14.84
N VAL A 332 16.96 6.74 -15.90
CA VAL A 332 16.60 6.37 -17.26
C VAL A 332 17.86 6.11 -18.05
N ALA A 333 17.98 4.92 -18.64
CA ALA A 333 19.10 4.52 -19.48
C ALA A 333 18.65 4.36 -20.93
N GLY A 334 19.20 5.18 -21.82
CA GLY A 334 18.92 5.16 -23.25
C GLY A 334 20.03 4.48 -24.03
N GLY A 335 19.66 3.61 -24.95
CA GLY A 335 20.63 2.82 -25.69
C GLY A 335 20.03 2.11 -26.90
N CYS A 336 20.88 1.30 -27.52
CA CYS A 336 20.51 0.49 -28.66
C CYS A 336 21.19 -0.86 -28.56
N ALA A 337 20.63 -1.81 -29.29
CA ALA A 337 21.28 -3.07 -29.54
C ALA A 337 21.24 -3.41 -31.03
N GLN A 338 22.26 -4.13 -31.46
CA GLN A 338 22.31 -4.67 -32.81
C GLN A 338 21.33 -5.83 -32.92
N ALA A 339 20.36 -5.74 -33.83
CA ALA A 339 19.52 -6.87 -34.21
C ALA A 339 19.83 -7.31 -35.65
N SER A 340 19.30 -8.46 -36.03
CA SER A 340 19.58 -9.14 -37.32
C SER A 340 19.13 -8.35 -38.56
N TYR A 341 18.26 -7.35 -38.42
CA TYR A 341 17.78 -6.55 -39.55
C TYR A 341 17.84 -5.03 -39.30
N HIS A 342 17.39 -4.59 -38.11
CA HIS A 342 17.43 -3.19 -37.70
C HIS A 342 17.96 -3.05 -36.27
N LYS A 343 18.55 -1.90 -35.94
CA LYS A 343 18.87 -1.58 -34.54
C LYS A 343 17.57 -1.51 -33.73
N GLN A 344 17.58 -2.11 -32.55
CA GLN A 344 16.49 -1.97 -31.59
C GLN A 344 16.94 -0.99 -30.51
N CYS A 345 16.30 0.17 -30.46
CA CYS A 345 16.65 1.24 -29.54
C CYS A 345 15.51 1.55 -28.57
N GLY A 346 15.86 2.05 -27.41
CA GLY A 346 14.88 2.48 -26.42
C GLY A 346 15.50 2.88 -25.10
N ALA A 347 14.62 3.28 -24.18
CA ALA A 347 14.98 3.74 -22.85
C ALA A 347 14.43 2.78 -21.79
N PHE A 348 15.27 2.37 -20.85
CA PHE A 348 14.88 1.65 -19.65
C PHE A 348 14.70 2.63 -18.50
N VAL A 349 13.56 2.58 -17.82
CA VAL A 349 13.37 3.25 -16.53
C VAL A 349 13.69 2.24 -15.43
N GLY A 350 14.49 2.65 -14.45
CA GLY A 350 14.92 1.79 -13.35
C GLY A 350 15.06 2.56 -12.04
N ARG A 351 15.18 1.81 -10.95
CA ARG A 351 15.48 2.34 -9.61
C ARG A 351 16.70 1.63 -9.05
N ASP A 352 17.59 2.37 -8.40
CA ASP A 352 18.69 1.79 -7.64
C ASP A 352 18.15 1.12 -6.36
N VAL A 353 18.46 -0.16 -6.19
CA VAL A 353 18.14 -0.95 -5.01
C VAL A 353 19.41 -1.62 -4.52
N GLY A 354 20.08 -0.98 -3.55
CA GLY A 354 21.29 -1.54 -2.93
C GLY A 354 22.45 -1.73 -3.90
N GLY A 355 22.61 -0.83 -4.88
CA GLY A 355 23.64 -0.89 -5.91
C GLY A 355 23.26 -1.72 -7.14
N SER A 356 22.11 -2.38 -7.14
CA SER A 356 21.56 -3.09 -8.31
C SER A 356 20.46 -2.27 -8.98
N MET A 357 20.42 -2.28 -10.32
CA MET A 357 19.40 -1.53 -11.07
C MET A 357 18.14 -2.37 -11.27
N ARG A 358 17.09 -2.10 -10.49
CA ARG A 358 15.79 -2.73 -10.70
C ARG A 358 15.08 -2.08 -11.87
N LEU A 359 14.96 -2.79 -12.98
CA LEU A 359 14.25 -2.32 -14.17
C LEU A 359 12.74 -2.26 -13.90
N LEU A 360 12.11 -1.13 -14.24
CA LEU A 360 10.67 -0.92 -14.10
C LEU A 360 9.96 -1.17 -15.44
N VAL A 361 10.42 -0.50 -16.50
CA VAL A 361 9.82 -0.59 -17.82
C VAL A 361 10.82 -0.28 -18.93
N PHE A 362 10.57 -0.83 -20.12
CA PHE A 362 11.23 -0.46 -21.37
C PHE A 362 10.30 0.34 -22.27
N VAL A 363 10.83 1.42 -22.84
CA VAL A 363 10.16 2.31 -23.79
C VAL A 363 10.91 2.26 -25.12
N SER A 364 10.26 1.77 -26.17
CA SER A 364 10.86 1.66 -27.50
C SER A 364 10.95 3.02 -28.17
N SER A 365 12.16 3.40 -28.60
CA SER A 365 12.42 4.53 -29.51
C SER A 365 12.56 4.07 -30.97
N ASP A 366 12.20 2.81 -31.22
CA ASP A 366 12.23 2.16 -32.53
C ASP A 366 13.68 2.03 -33.03
N ARG A 367 14.06 2.70 -34.13
CA ARG A 367 15.40 2.57 -34.72
C ARG A 367 16.38 3.65 -34.29
N TRP A 368 15.90 4.67 -33.57
CA TRP A 368 16.70 5.85 -33.23
C TRP A 368 17.19 5.75 -31.80
N GLN A 369 18.44 6.12 -31.57
CA GLN A 369 18.95 6.25 -30.23
C GLN A 369 18.11 7.28 -29.45
N PRO A 370 17.58 6.92 -28.28
CA PRO A 370 16.67 7.80 -27.57
C PRO A 370 17.38 9.04 -27.03
N THR A 371 16.64 10.13 -27.01
CA THR A 371 16.91 11.29 -26.17
C THR A 371 15.65 11.59 -25.36
N LEU A 372 15.83 12.20 -24.19
CA LEU A 372 14.72 12.58 -23.33
C LEU A 372 14.54 14.09 -23.32
N GLY A 373 13.27 14.51 -23.29
CA GLY A 373 12.88 15.87 -22.96
C GLY A 373 11.97 15.88 -21.73
N GLU A 374 12.00 16.97 -20.98
CA GLU A 374 11.06 17.18 -19.88
C GLU A 374 9.64 17.42 -20.44
N GLY A 375 8.62 16.96 -19.72
CA GLY A 375 7.22 17.30 -19.95
C GLY A 375 6.70 18.36 -18.99
N GLU A 376 5.40 18.61 -19.02
CA GLU A 376 4.79 19.53 -18.06
C GLU A 376 4.78 18.86 -16.67
N GLU A 377 5.10 19.64 -15.62
CA GLU A 377 5.06 19.24 -14.20
C GLU A 377 6.10 18.21 -13.71
N GLY A 378 7.14 17.89 -14.51
CA GLY A 378 8.25 17.01 -14.11
C GLY A 378 7.91 15.53 -13.94
N ARG A 379 6.63 15.20 -13.71
CA ARG A 379 6.07 13.83 -13.68
C ARG A 379 6.00 13.17 -15.05
N VAL A 380 6.21 13.93 -16.12
CA VAL A 380 6.20 13.43 -17.49
C VAL A 380 7.56 13.68 -18.13
N VAL A 381 8.11 12.66 -18.79
CA VAL A 381 9.25 12.78 -19.69
C VAL A 381 8.85 12.32 -21.08
N HIS A 382 9.47 12.89 -22.11
CA HIS A 382 9.25 12.55 -23.49
C HIS A 382 10.43 11.74 -24.01
N VAL A 383 10.21 10.48 -24.38
CA VAL A 383 11.21 9.65 -25.06
C VAL A 383 11.11 9.91 -26.56
N MET A 384 12.16 10.47 -27.14
CA MET A 384 12.26 10.75 -28.57
C MET A 384 12.70 9.49 -29.32
N GLY A 385 12.07 9.21 -30.46
CA GLY A 385 12.41 8.09 -31.32
C GLY A 385 12.13 8.39 -32.79
N GLY A 386 12.32 7.39 -33.64
CA GLY A 386 12.03 7.52 -35.06
C GLY A 386 11.95 6.18 -35.78
N ASP A 387 11.01 6.13 -36.70
CA ASP A 387 10.67 4.96 -37.52
C ASP A 387 10.57 5.34 -39.01
N ASP A 388 10.01 4.47 -39.84
CA ASP A 388 9.85 4.68 -41.28
C ASP A 388 9.01 5.92 -41.63
N TYR A 389 8.20 6.41 -40.70
CA TYR A 389 7.36 7.61 -40.88
C TYR A 389 8.00 8.88 -40.27
N GLY A 390 9.25 8.79 -39.82
CA GLY A 390 10.03 9.89 -39.27
C GLY A 390 10.01 9.96 -37.75
N ALA A 391 10.38 11.13 -37.22
CA ALA A 391 10.51 11.35 -35.78
C ALA A 391 9.15 11.27 -35.05
N PHE A 392 9.17 10.70 -33.86
CA PHE A 392 8.05 10.72 -32.92
C PHE A 392 8.57 10.99 -31.50
N ARG A 393 7.65 11.28 -30.58
CA ARG A 393 7.92 11.21 -29.13
C ARG A 393 6.88 10.33 -28.46
N LYS A 394 7.24 9.73 -27.32
CA LYS A 394 6.31 9.04 -26.43
C LYS A 394 6.31 9.73 -25.08
N PRO A 395 5.16 10.25 -24.60
CA PRO A 395 5.04 10.66 -23.21
C PRO A 395 5.18 9.44 -22.29
N VAL A 396 5.95 9.59 -21.22
CA VAL A 396 6.17 8.59 -20.19
C VAL A 396 5.90 9.28 -18.86
N ALA A 397 4.85 8.88 -18.15
CA ALA A 397 4.44 9.50 -16.90
C ALA A 397 4.77 8.62 -15.69
N TRP A 398 5.07 9.27 -14.57
CA TRP A 398 5.14 8.67 -13.27
C TRP A 398 3.86 8.91 -12.49
N GLU A 399 3.13 7.84 -12.21
CA GLU A 399 1.86 7.86 -11.50
C GLU A 399 1.97 6.95 -10.27
N TRP A 400 2.30 7.56 -9.13
CA TRP A 400 2.19 6.97 -7.80
C TRP A 400 2.93 5.63 -7.60
N GLY A 401 4.12 5.48 -8.18
CA GLY A 401 4.88 4.22 -8.12
C GLY A 401 4.86 3.41 -9.40
N LYS A 402 4.06 3.82 -10.41
CA LYS A 402 3.97 3.17 -11.71
C LYS A 402 4.47 4.09 -12.82
N VAL A 403 5.03 3.49 -13.87
CA VAL A 403 5.42 4.19 -15.10
C VAL A 403 4.38 3.86 -16.17
N THR A 404 3.71 4.89 -16.69
CA THR A 404 2.72 4.77 -17.77
C THR A 404 3.33 5.27 -19.07
N ILE A 405 3.24 4.47 -20.14
CA ILE A 405 3.71 4.84 -21.49
C ILE A 405 2.50 5.20 -22.34
N PHE A 406 2.52 6.39 -22.94
CA PHE A 406 1.48 6.85 -23.86
C PHE A 406 1.86 6.59 -25.32
N GLY A 407 0.86 6.69 -26.20
CA GLY A 407 1.02 6.49 -27.64
C GLY A 407 2.05 7.42 -28.29
N LYS A 408 2.56 7.02 -29.47
CA LYS A 408 3.45 7.86 -30.28
C LYS A 408 2.74 9.16 -30.63
N GLU A 409 3.42 10.29 -30.47
CA GLU A 409 3.00 11.60 -30.96
C GLU A 409 3.94 12.06 -32.08
N ARG A 410 3.39 12.73 -33.10
CA ARG A 410 4.17 13.31 -34.21
C ARG A 410 3.94 14.81 -34.32
N LYS A 411 4.93 15.51 -34.87
CA LYS A 411 4.80 16.95 -35.11
C LYS A 411 3.84 17.22 -36.26
N LYS A 412 2.83 18.05 -35.99
CA LYS A 412 1.99 18.72 -36.98
C LYS A 412 2.13 20.23 -36.80
N GLY A 413 2.96 20.85 -37.65
CA GLY A 413 3.39 22.23 -37.45
C GLY A 413 4.24 22.39 -36.19
N ARG A 414 3.80 23.24 -35.25
CA ARG A 414 4.48 23.47 -33.95
C ARG A 414 3.96 22.59 -32.81
N ARG A 415 2.93 21.77 -33.04
CA ARG A 415 2.30 20.94 -31.99
C ARG A 415 2.61 19.47 -32.20
N TRP A 416 2.70 18.74 -31.10
CA TRP A 416 2.70 17.29 -31.10
C TRP A 416 1.26 16.80 -31.03
N VAL A 417 0.91 15.85 -31.87
CA VAL A 417 -0.44 15.27 -31.94
C VAL A 417 -0.33 13.76 -31.94
N VAL A 418 -1.26 13.10 -31.25
CA VAL A 418 -1.48 11.66 -31.43
C VAL A 418 -2.00 11.47 -32.87
N PRO A 419 -1.34 10.62 -33.68
CA PRO A 419 -1.71 10.39 -35.08
C PRO A 419 -3.17 9.98 -35.30
#